data_AF-A0A959ILY9-F1
#
_entry.id   AF-A0A959ILY9-F1
#
_cell.length_a   1.000
_cell.length_b   1.000
_cell.length_c   1.000
_cell.angle_alpha   90.00
_cell.angle_beta   90.00
_cell.angle_gamma   90.00
#
_symmetry.space_group_name_H-M   'P 1'
#
loop_
_entity.id
_entity.type
_entity.pdbx_description
1 polymer ?
#
loop_
_entity_poly.entity_id
_entity_poly.type
_entity_poly.pdbx_seq_one_letter_code
_entity_poly.pdbx_strand_id
1 'polypeptide(L)'
;GVIGPIREVHAWVPATRWINSLEGIPNGRSALPADFDWDLWLGPRAYRPFHEAYAPVSWRDFWDFGCGAMGDFGCHDLDAAVWGLELPAPETVELRPAGYSDQNITPYGEIGYYHFPARGEQGPVQLTWYAGGLRPAHPELLPEDQTLARRGALYIGEKGIMVYDGGGQAPRLFPTSLEEEAALAPRILAATNGHHRDWVDAIKGGPAASSHFEYGAHLTEITLLGVLSLRLGGKKIHWDAANMKAIGIPEADPFIREPVRDGWEMS
;
A
#
# COMPACT_ATOMS: atom_id res chain seq x y z
N GLY A 1 -18.10 11.76 11.92
CA GLY A 1 -19.01 11.13 10.94
C GLY A 1 -19.98 10.19 11.64
N VAL A 2 -20.82 9.49 10.87
CA VAL A 2 -21.92 8.65 11.39
C VAL A 2 -21.45 7.48 12.28
N ILE A 3 -20.26 6.90 11.99
CA ILE A 3 -19.64 5.86 12.82
C ILE A 3 -18.81 6.42 14.00
N GLY A 4 -18.82 7.73 14.25
CA GLY A 4 -18.00 8.37 15.27
C GLY A 4 -16.51 8.47 14.88
N PRO A 5 -15.61 8.80 15.84
CA PRO A 5 -14.17 8.79 15.62
C PRO A 5 -13.67 7.38 15.26
N ILE A 6 -12.91 7.27 14.18
CA ILE A 6 -12.28 6.00 13.74
C ILE A 6 -10.97 5.82 14.50
N ARG A 7 -10.76 4.63 15.07
CA ARG A 7 -9.54 4.26 15.81
C ARG A 7 -8.76 3.15 15.13
N GLU A 8 -9.43 2.28 14.38
CA GLU A 8 -8.82 1.14 13.71
C GLU A 8 -9.30 1.03 12.27
N VAL A 9 -8.36 0.71 11.37
CA VAL A 9 -8.60 0.46 9.96
C VAL A 9 -7.95 -0.87 9.60
N HIS A 10 -8.65 -1.70 8.84
CA HIS A 10 -8.10 -2.91 8.25
C HIS A 10 -8.24 -2.80 6.73
N ALA A 11 -7.20 -3.14 5.99
CA ALA A 11 -7.22 -3.21 4.53
C ALA A 11 -6.60 -4.53 4.09
N TRP A 12 -7.28 -5.27 3.21
CA TRP A 12 -6.81 -6.59 2.78
C TRP A 12 -6.96 -6.80 1.28
N VAL A 13 -5.98 -7.49 0.72
CA VAL A 13 -5.94 -7.91 -0.67
C VAL A 13 -5.61 -9.39 -0.75
N PRO A 14 -6.20 -10.17 -1.67
CA PRO A 14 -5.87 -11.57 -1.80
C PRO A 14 -4.45 -11.79 -2.33
N ALA A 15 -3.91 -10.81 -3.08
CA ALA A 15 -2.56 -10.80 -3.65
C ALA A 15 -2.08 -12.19 -4.14
N THR A 16 -2.80 -12.78 -5.10
CA THR A 16 -2.51 -14.15 -5.59
C THR A 16 -1.58 -14.18 -6.82
N ARG A 17 -0.97 -13.06 -7.18
CA ARG A 17 -0.09 -12.96 -8.36
C ARG A 17 1.39 -13.26 -8.05
N TRP A 18 1.74 -13.33 -6.76
CA TRP A 18 3.09 -13.60 -6.27
C TRP A 18 3.41 -15.08 -6.32
N ILE A 19 4.67 -15.41 -6.54
CA ILE A 19 5.13 -16.79 -6.70
C ILE A 19 5.32 -17.39 -5.30
N ASN A 20 4.35 -18.19 -4.86
CA ASN A 20 4.39 -18.81 -3.53
C ASN A 20 5.50 -19.86 -3.34
N SER A 21 6.10 -20.34 -4.43
CA SER A 21 7.18 -21.33 -4.44
C SER A 21 8.56 -20.72 -4.70
N LEU A 22 8.69 -19.40 -4.63
CA LEU A 22 9.97 -18.72 -4.87
C LEU A 22 10.87 -18.87 -3.63
N GLU A 23 12.06 -19.45 -3.82
CA GLU A 23 13.03 -19.71 -2.74
C GLU A 23 14.33 -18.89 -2.90
N GLY A 24 14.40 -18.04 -3.93
CA GLY A 24 15.50 -17.14 -4.19
C GLY A 24 15.50 -16.61 -5.62
N ILE A 25 16.61 -15.98 -6.01
CA ILE A 25 16.81 -15.57 -7.41
C ILE A 25 16.99 -16.79 -8.33
N PRO A 26 16.54 -16.71 -9.60
CA PRO A 26 16.74 -17.79 -10.55
C PRO A 26 18.23 -18.09 -10.80
N ASN A 27 18.56 -19.37 -10.98
CA ASN A 27 19.90 -19.81 -11.35
C ASN A 27 20.11 -19.76 -12.87
N GLY A 28 21.32 -19.38 -13.30
CA GLY A 28 21.70 -19.41 -14.71
C GLY A 28 21.14 -18.23 -15.52
N ARG A 29 20.94 -18.45 -16.83
CA ARG A 29 20.42 -17.44 -17.77
C ARG A 29 19.49 -18.09 -18.79
N SER A 30 18.49 -17.35 -19.23
CA SER A 30 17.61 -17.73 -20.35
C SER A 30 18.12 -17.11 -21.66
N ALA A 31 17.61 -17.59 -22.79
CA ALA A 31 17.83 -16.92 -24.07
C ALA A 31 17.11 -15.56 -24.06
N LEU A 32 17.84 -14.48 -24.34
CA LEU A 32 17.26 -13.16 -24.45
C LEU A 32 16.42 -13.06 -25.74
N PRO A 33 15.13 -12.67 -25.68
CA PRO A 33 14.35 -12.41 -26.88
C PRO A 33 14.99 -11.32 -27.74
N ALA A 34 15.00 -11.51 -29.07
CA ALA A 34 15.71 -10.61 -29.99
C ALA A 34 15.26 -9.14 -29.90
N ASP A 35 13.96 -8.92 -29.63
CA ASP A 35 13.35 -7.59 -29.55
C ASP A 35 13.19 -7.08 -28.11
N PHE A 36 13.98 -7.59 -27.17
CA PHE A 36 13.93 -7.20 -25.76
C PHE A 36 15.27 -6.62 -25.29
N ASP A 37 15.33 -5.29 -25.17
CA ASP A 37 16.49 -4.60 -24.63
C ASP A 37 16.54 -4.78 -23.10
N TRP A 38 17.27 -5.81 -22.68
CA TRP A 38 17.42 -6.15 -21.28
C TRP A 38 18.21 -5.13 -20.48
N ASP A 39 19.20 -4.48 -21.10
CA ASP A 39 20.00 -3.49 -20.40
C ASP A 39 19.15 -2.27 -20.05
N LEU A 40 18.34 -1.81 -21.00
CA LEU A 40 17.36 -0.76 -20.79
C LEU A 40 16.29 -1.17 -19.77
N TRP A 41 15.79 -2.41 -19.84
CA TRP A 41 14.77 -2.90 -18.91
C TRP A 41 15.27 -2.96 -17.46
N LEU A 42 16.52 -3.37 -17.23
CA LEU A 42 17.13 -3.38 -15.90
C LEU A 42 17.21 -1.98 -15.28
N GLY A 43 17.26 -0.95 -16.12
CA GLY A 43 17.27 0.44 -15.72
C GLY A 43 18.39 0.77 -14.73
N PRO A 44 18.10 1.37 -13.57
CA PRO A 44 19.13 1.80 -12.61
C PRO A 44 19.83 0.64 -11.89
N ARG A 45 19.35 -0.61 -12.01
CA ARG A 45 19.85 -1.75 -11.24
C ARG A 45 21.16 -2.29 -11.78
N ALA A 46 21.94 -2.92 -10.90
CA ALA A 46 23.16 -3.61 -11.30
C ALA A 46 22.88 -4.65 -12.41
N TYR A 47 23.77 -4.69 -13.40
CA TYR A 47 23.65 -5.63 -14.51
C TYR A 47 23.61 -7.08 -14.02
N ARG A 48 22.72 -7.87 -14.60
CA ARG A 48 22.67 -9.33 -14.43
C ARG A 48 22.25 -9.99 -15.74
N PRO A 49 22.60 -11.27 -15.98
CA PRO A 49 22.07 -11.99 -17.14
C PRO A 49 20.55 -12.06 -17.12
N PHE A 50 19.93 -12.00 -18.30
CA PHE A 50 18.49 -12.22 -18.45
C PHE A 50 18.10 -13.62 -17.97
N HIS A 51 16.98 -13.70 -17.26
CA HIS A 51 16.28 -14.93 -16.94
C HIS A 51 14.79 -14.69 -17.11
N GLU A 52 14.07 -15.61 -17.75
CA GLU A 52 12.62 -15.47 -18.03
C GLU A 52 11.78 -15.33 -16.77
N ALA A 53 12.26 -15.83 -15.63
CA ALA A 53 11.62 -15.65 -14.33
C ALA A 53 11.51 -14.18 -13.88
N TYR A 54 12.27 -13.25 -14.43
CA TYR A 54 12.14 -11.82 -14.10
C TYR A 54 11.05 -11.12 -14.93
N ALA A 55 10.67 -11.64 -16.10
CA ALA A 55 9.74 -10.93 -16.98
C ALA A 55 8.92 -11.89 -17.88
N PRO A 56 7.61 -11.62 -18.07
CA PRO A 56 6.84 -10.48 -17.56
C PRO A 56 6.18 -10.74 -16.19
N VAL A 57 5.74 -9.66 -15.53
CA VAL A 57 4.94 -9.64 -14.27
C VAL A 57 5.68 -10.07 -13.00
N SER A 58 6.40 -11.18 -13.01
CA SER A 58 7.07 -11.78 -11.84
C SER A 58 8.24 -10.96 -11.29
N TRP A 59 8.70 -9.92 -12.00
CA TRP A 59 9.65 -8.94 -11.47
C TRP A 59 9.21 -8.37 -10.11
N ARG A 60 7.90 -8.35 -9.83
CA ARG A 60 7.31 -7.88 -8.58
C ARG A 60 7.76 -8.66 -7.33
N ASP A 61 8.17 -9.91 -7.52
CA ASP A 61 8.64 -10.83 -6.47
C ASP A 61 10.13 -10.63 -6.14
N PHE A 62 10.85 -9.76 -6.84
CA PHE A 62 12.28 -9.50 -6.63
C PHE A 62 12.48 -8.06 -6.16
N TRP A 63 13.15 -7.85 -5.02
CA TRP A 63 13.35 -6.51 -4.44
C TRP A 63 14.07 -5.53 -5.36
N ASP A 64 14.91 -6.03 -6.28
CA ASP A 64 15.57 -5.20 -7.26
C ASP A 64 14.60 -4.58 -8.27
N PHE A 65 13.45 -5.18 -8.53
CA PHE A 65 12.55 -4.71 -9.59
C PHE A 65 11.19 -4.29 -9.06
N GLY A 66 10.73 -4.91 -7.97
CA GLY A 66 9.43 -4.63 -7.38
C GLY A 66 9.45 -4.63 -5.87
N CYS A 67 8.23 -4.55 -5.32
CA CYS A 67 8.01 -4.23 -3.91
C CYS A 67 6.93 -5.12 -3.27
N GLY A 68 6.71 -6.31 -3.83
CA GLY A 68 5.75 -7.26 -3.28
C GLY A 68 4.31 -6.77 -3.38
N ALA A 69 3.41 -7.38 -2.60
CA ALA A 69 2.01 -7.00 -2.56
C ALA A 69 1.80 -5.62 -1.94
N MET A 70 2.54 -5.26 -0.89
CA MET A 70 2.50 -3.93 -0.29
C MET A 70 2.78 -2.82 -1.32
N GLY A 71 3.84 -2.96 -2.13
CA GLY A 71 4.18 -1.93 -3.11
C GLY A 71 3.24 -1.85 -4.32
N ASP A 72 2.57 -2.96 -4.69
CA ASP A 72 1.63 -2.97 -5.81
C ASP A 72 0.22 -2.57 -5.40
N PHE A 73 -0.26 -3.04 -4.23
CA PHE A 73 -1.65 -2.89 -3.80
C PHE A 73 -1.85 -1.90 -2.64
N GLY A 74 -0.83 -1.61 -1.84
CA GLY A 74 -0.95 -0.67 -0.73
C GLY A 74 -1.46 0.70 -1.19
N CYS A 75 -0.98 1.20 -2.33
CA CYS A 75 -1.43 2.48 -2.89
C CYS A 75 -2.88 2.47 -3.41
N HIS A 76 -3.49 1.30 -3.57
CA HIS A 76 -4.88 1.19 -3.99
C HIS A 76 -5.82 1.01 -2.78
N ASP A 77 -5.39 0.22 -1.80
CA ASP A 77 -6.23 -0.22 -0.70
C ASP A 77 -6.09 0.63 0.56
N LEU A 78 -4.97 1.35 0.71
CA LEU A 78 -4.77 2.32 1.79
C LEU A 78 -5.24 3.73 1.41
N ASP A 79 -5.38 4.02 0.12
CA ASP A 79 -5.72 5.35 -0.43
C ASP A 79 -6.93 5.98 0.26
N ALA A 80 -8.06 5.27 0.29
CA ALA A 80 -9.29 5.78 0.90
C ALA A 80 -9.13 6.09 2.40
N ALA A 81 -8.33 5.31 3.12
CA ALA A 81 -8.06 5.53 4.53
C ALA A 81 -7.12 6.72 4.73
N VAL A 82 -6.01 6.78 3.98
CA VAL A 82 -5.03 7.87 4.05
C VAL A 82 -5.67 9.19 3.69
N TRP A 83 -6.44 9.24 2.61
CA TRP A 83 -7.12 10.45 2.16
C TRP A 83 -8.30 10.82 3.05
N GLY A 84 -9.23 9.88 3.28
CA GLY A 84 -10.49 10.17 3.98
C GLY A 84 -10.31 10.45 5.47
N LEU A 85 -9.21 9.97 6.07
CA LEU A 85 -8.83 10.29 7.43
C LEU A 85 -7.74 11.35 7.51
N GLU A 86 -7.22 11.86 6.40
CA GLU A 86 -6.09 12.80 6.40
C GLU A 86 -4.90 12.26 7.22
N LEU A 87 -4.55 10.98 7.03
CA LEU A 87 -3.48 10.35 7.79
C LEU A 87 -2.14 10.98 7.40
N PRO A 88 -1.33 11.44 8.37
CA PRO A 88 0.03 11.91 8.11
C PRO A 88 0.97 10.71 7.93
N ALA A 89 2.28 10.92 7.96
CA ALA A 89 3.23 9.83 8.01
C ALA A 89 3.03 9.04 9.33
N PRO A 90 3.16 7.71 9.31
CA PRO A 90 3.01 6.91 10.53
C PRO A 90 4.16 7.21 11.50
N GLU A 91 3.88 7.23 12.80
CA GLU A 91 4.93 7.26 13.82
C GLU A 91 5.73 5.96 13.80
N THR A 92 5.02 4.84 13.60
CA THR A 92 5.66 3.52 13.49
C THR A 92 5.02 2.65 12.44
N VAL A 93 5.85 1.84 11.78
CA VAL A 93 5.41 0.76 10.87
C VAL A 93 6.14 -0.53 11.23
N GLU A 94 5.45 -1.67 11.12
CA GLU A 94 6.04 -3.00 11.27
C GLU A 94 5.29 -3.98 10.37
N LEU A 95 5.99 -4.60 9.42
CA LEU A 95 5.43 -5.66 8.58
C LEU A 95 6.11 -6.99 8.90
N ARG A 96 5.33 -8.07 8.81
CA ARG A 96 5.81 -9.43 8.99
C ARG A 96 5.50 -10.25 7.74
N PRO A 97 6.47 -11.01 7.21
CA PRO A 97 6.23 -11.87 6.05
C PRO A 97 5.30 -13.02 6.43
N ALA A 98 4.41 -13.37 5.50
CA ALA A 98 3.60 -14.57 5.51
C ALA A 98 4.03 -15.44 4.33
N GLY A 99 5.02 -16.29 4.59
CA GLY A 99 5.73 -17.08 3.59
C GLY A 99 7.23 -16.86 3.64
N TYR A 100 7.95 -17.53 2.75
CA TYR A 100 9.40 -17.38 2.62
C TYR A 100 9.74 -16.03 1.97
N SER A 101 10.80 -15.39 2.44
CA SER A 101 11.40 -14.18 1.88
C SER A 101 12.86 -14.12 2.29
N ASP A 102 13.69 -13.47 1.48
CA ASP A 102 15.09 -13.21 1.78
C ASP A 102 15.50 -11.80 1.34
N GLN A 103 16.80 -11.53 1.36
CA GLN A 103 17.38 -10.25 0.96
C GLN A 103 17.16 -9.86 -0.51
N ASN A 104 16.73 -10.78 -1.37
CA ASN A 104 16.52 -10.59 -2.81
C ASN A 104 15.06 -10.73 -3.24
N ILE A 105 14.24 -11.51 -2.51
CA ILE A 105 12.86 -11.81 -2.90
C ILE A 105 11.81 -11.40 -1.87
N THR A 106 10.64 -11.00 -2.38
CA THR A 106 9.51 -10.58 -1.56
C THR A 106 8.78 -11.78 -0.96
N PRO A 107 8.12 -11.65 0.19
CA PRO A 107 7.25 -12.71 0.66
C PRO A 107 6.01 -12.84 -0.23
N TYR A 108 5.41 -14.02 -0.23
CA TYR A 108 4.15 -14.28 -0.94
C TYR A 108 2.98 -13.45 -0.38
N GLY A 109 2.96 -13.23 0.93
CA GLY A 109 2.04 -12.33 1.59
C GLY A 109 2.68 -11.69 2.79
N GLU A 110 1.96 -10.79 3.43
CA GLU A 110 2.44 -10.07 4.59
C GLU A 110 1.28 -9.55 5.44
N ILE A 111 1.57 -9.29 6.72
CA ILE A 111 0.70 -8.52 7.61
C ILE A 111 1.47 -7.28 8.05
N GLY A 112 0.82 -6.12 8.02
CA GLY A 112 1.44 -4.84 8.36
C GLY A 112 0.69 -4.09 9.44
N TYR A 113 1.41 -3.46 10.34
CA TYR A 113 0.87 -2.66 11.44
C TYR A 113 1.43 -1.25 11.34
N TYR A 114 0.54 -0.27 11.20
CA TYR A 114 0.86 1.14 11.12
C TYR A 114 0.21 1.86 12.30
N HIS A 115 0.97 2.72 12.97
CA HIS A 115 0.44 3.63 13.99
C HIS A 115 0.56 5.06 13.49
N PHE A 116 -0.58 5.71 13.30
CA PHE A 116 -0.67 7.10 12.92
C PHE A 116 -0.96 7.96 14.16
N PRO A 117 -0.28 9.11 14.30
CA PRO A 117 -0.48 10.00 15.44
C PRO A 117 -1.89 10.61 15.44
N ALA A 118 -2.24 11.22 16.57
CA ALA A 118 -3.40 12.11 16.63
C ALA A 118 -3.23 13.31 15.68
N ARG A 119 -4.33 13.81 15.14
CA ARG A 119 -4.36 14.88 14.13
C ARG A 119 -5.46 15.89 14.49
N GLY A 120 -5.05 16.98 15.14
CA GLY A 120 -5.98 17.95 15.73
C GLY A 120 -6.90 17.28 16.76
N GLU A 121 -8.21 17.46 16.59
CA GLU A 121 -9.24 16.86 17.45
C GLU A 121 -9.49 15.36 17.16
N GLN A 122 -8.90 14.81 16.09
CA GLN A 122 -9.03 13.39 15.75
C GLN A 122 -7.92 12.58 16.44
N GLY A 123 -8.31 11.50 17.13
CA GLY A 123 -7.39 10.62 17.84
C GLY A 123 -6.44 9.83 16.92
N PRO A 124 -5.46 9.11 17.50
CA PRO A 124 -4.55 8.26 16.74
C PRO A 124 -5.32 7.11 16.04
N VAL A 125 -4.73 6.59 14.96
CA VAL A 125 -5.31 5.50 14.16
C VAL A 125 -4.32 4.36 14.05
N GLN A 126 -4.79 3.15 14.35
CA GLN A 126 -4.09 1.92 14.01
C GLN A 126 -4.59 1.42 12.66
N LEU A 127 -3.69 1.13 11.73
CA LEU A 127 -4.04 0.51 10.45
C LEU A 127 -3.35 -0.84 10.33
N THR A 128 -4.12 -1.87 9.99
CA THR A 128 -3.60 -3.21 9.73
C THR A 128 -3.78 -3.59 8.26
N TRP A 129 -2.68 -3.93 7.60
CA TRP A 129 -2.62 -4.44 6.23
C TRP A 129 -2.58 -5.96 6.20
N TYR A 130 -3.25 -6.58 5.22
CA TYR A 130 -3.20 -8.02 4.99
C TYR A 130 -3.03 -8.35 3.50
N ALA A 131 -2.06 -9.19 3.18
CA ALA A 131 -1.83 -9.72 1.84
C ALA A 131 -1.67 -11.24 1.83
N GLY A 132 -1.61 -11.85 0.63
CA GLY A 132 -1.41 -13.29 0.44
C GLY A 132 -2.59 -14.15 0.92
N GLY A 133 -3.79 -13.57 1.00
CA GLY A 133 -5.00 -14.26 1.47
C GLY A 133 -5.25 -14.18 2.97
N LEU A 134 -4.37 -13.51 3.73
CA LEU A 134 -4.65 -13.10 5.10
C LEU A 134 -5.86 -12.16 5.15
N ARG A 135 -6.60 -12.19 6.25
CA ARG A 135 -7.82 -11.40 6.44
C ARG A 135 -7.92 -10.89 7.88
N PRO A 136 -8.60 -9.75 8.11
CA PRO A 136 -8.99 -9.38 9.45
C PRO A 136 -9.97 -10.41 10.04
N ALA A 137 -10.10 -10.39 11.37
CA ALA A 137 -11.16 -11.13 12.05
C ALA A 137 -12.53 -10.61 11.62
N HIS A 138 -13.55 -11.46 11.72
CA HIS A 138 -14.94 -11.04 11.54
C HIS A 138 -15.31 -10.08 12.69
N PRO A 139 -15.63 -8.80 12.41
CA PRO A 139 -15.86 -7.83 13.47
C PRO A 139 -17.18 -8.12 14.19
N GLU A 140 -17.22 -7.89 15.50
CA GLU A 140 -18.38 -8.21 16.36
C GLU A 140 -19.69 -7.56 15.91
N LEU A 141 -19.61 -6.36 15.32
CA LEU A 141 -20.78 -5.61 14.83
C LEU A 141 -21.28 -6.08 13.46
N LEU A 142 -20.55 -6.93 12.75
CA LEU A 142 -21.00 -7.52 11.49
C LEU A 142 -21.82 -8.78 11.81
N PRO A 143 -23.09 -8.87 11.38
CA PRO A 143 -23.90 -10.08 11.57
C PRO A 143 -23.22 -11.34 11.02
N GLU A 144 -23.41 -12.49 11.67
CA GLU A 144 -22.75 -13.77 11.29
C GLU A 144 -23.14 -14.27 9.88
N ASP A 145 -24.31 -13.85 9.37
CA ASP A 145 -24.78 -14.18 8.02
C ASP A 145 -24.20 -13.24 6.94
N GLN A 146 -23.52 -12.17 7.34
CA GLN A 146 -22.80 -11.26 6.46
C GLN A 146 -21.33 -11.69 6.36
N THR A 147 -20.68 -11.43 5.22
CA THR A 147 -19.27 -11.80 5.02
C THR A 147 -18.43 -10.61 4.60
N LEU A 148 -17.12 -10.72 4.82
CA LEU A 148 -16.12 -9.81 4.28
C LEU A 148 -15.74 -10.26 2.86
N ALA A 149 -15.77 -9.34 1.91
CA ALA A 149 -15.36 -9.61 0.53
C ALA A 149 -13.89 -10.09 0.44
N ARG A 150 -13.51 -10.61 -0.73
CA ARG A 150 -12.16 -11.14 -0.97
C ARG A 150 -11.06 -10.07 -0.86
N ARG A 151 -11.38 -8.82 -1.17
CA ARG A 151 -10.55 -7.61 -1.05
C ARG A 151 -11.43 -6.53 -0.43
N GLY A 152 -10.90 -5.70 0.44
CA GLY A 152 -11.71 -4.64 1.04
C GLY A 152 -11.01 -3.87 2.13
N ALA A 153 -11.79 -2.98 2.76
CA ALA A 153 -11.38 -2.24 3.93
C ALA A 153 -12.49 -2.26 5.00
N LEU A 154 -12.10 -2.23 6.26
CA LEU A 154 -12.97 -2.16 7.44
C LEU A 154 -12.50 -0.99 8.29
N TYR A 155 -13.44 -0.11 8.66
CA TYR A 155 -13.19 1.03 9.52
C TYR A 155 -13.98 0.84 10.81
N ILE A 156 -13.29 0.89 11.95
CA ILE A 156 -13.89 0.71 13.26
C ILE A 156 -13.94 2.07 13.96
N GLY A 157 -15.16 2.56 14.15
CA GLY A 157 -15.45 3.79 14.85
C GLY A 157 -16.18 3.55 16.17
N GLU A 158 -16.25 4.59 17.00
CA GLU A 158 -16.88 4.52 18.32
C GLU A 158 -18.37 4.14 18.29
N LYS A 159 -19.09 4.52 17.22
CA LYS A 159 -20.54 4.28 17.10
C LYS A 159 -20.89 3.09 16.21
N GLY A 160 -19.93 2.55 15.46
CA GLY A 160 -20.19 1.50 14.47
C GLY A 160 -19.00 1.18 13.59
N ILE A 161 -19.21 0.27 12.65
CA ILE A 161 -18.24 -0.11 11.63
C ILE A 161 -18.71 0.29 10.23
N MET A 162 -17.74 0.51 9.34
CA MET A 162 -17.96 0.66 7.91
C MET A 162 -17.16 -0.40 7.17
N VAL A 163 -17.83 -1.20 6.33
CA VAL A 163 -17.22 -2.26 5.52
C VAL A 163 -17.27 -1.85 4.06
N TYR A 164 -16.11 -1.74 3.44
CA TYR A 164 -15.96 -1.46 2.02
C TYR A 164 -15.47 -2.71 1.28
N ASP A 165 -16.31 -3.28 0.43
CA ASP A 165 -16.05 -4.53 -0.28
C ASP A 165 -15.28 -4.36 -1.61
N GLY A 166 -14.73 -3.17 -1.87
CA GLY A 166 -13.98 -2.85 -3.09
C GLY A 166 -14.87 -2.52 -4.30
N GLY A 167 -14.22 -2.31 -5.45
CA GLY A 167 -14.91 -2.22 -6.75
C GLY A 167 -15.80 -0.97 -6.94
N GLY A 168 -15.54 0.11 -6.20
CA GLY A 168 -16.30 1.36 -6.32
C GLY A 168 -17.74 1.31 -5.79
N GLN A 169 -18.10 0.26 -5.04
CA GLN A 169 -19.43 0.13 -4.46
C GLN A 169 -19.61 1.02 -3.22
N ALA A 170 -20.85 1.29 -2.85
CA ALA A 170 -21.13 1.96 -1.57
C ALA A 170 -20.69 1.06 -0.40
N PRO A 171 -20.09 1.62 0.65
CA PRO A 171 -19.76 0.84 1.84
C PRO A 171 -21.03 0.46 2.61
N ARG A 172 -20.97 -0.65 3.34
CA ARG A 172 -21.99 -1.11 4.28
C ARG A 172 -21.71 -0.55 5.66
N LEU A 173 -22.75 -0.20 6.42
CA LEU A 173 -22.63 0.34 7.77
C LEU A 173 -23.29 -0.58 8.78
N PHE A 174 -22.64 -0.76 9.93
CA PHE A 174 -23.22 -1.52 11.05
C PHE A 174 -23.06 -0.76 12.37
N PRO A 175 -24.11 -0.68 13.22
CA PRO A 175 -25.46 -1.20 12.97
C PRO A 175 -26.15 -0.49 11.79
N THR A 176 -27.05 -1.20 11.09
CA THR A 176 -27.72 -0.69 9.88
C THR A 176 -28.58 0.54 10.15
N SER A 177 -28.93 0.82 11.41
CA SER A 177 -29.57 2.07 11.83
C SER A 177 -28.74 3.33 11.51
N LEU A 178 -27.43 3.20 11.26
CA LEU A 178 -26.58 4.32 10.83
C LEU A 178 -26.77 4.69 9.35
N GLU A 179 -27.41 3.83 8.55
CA GLU A 179 -27.59 4.06 7.11
C GLU A 179 -28.49 5.26 6.83
N GLU A 180 -29.53 5.48 7.64
CA GLU A 180 -30.42 6.64 7.50
C GLU A 180 -29.67 7.96 7.73
N GLU A 181 -28.82 8.02 8.78
CA GLU A 181 -27.98 9.19 9.04
C GLU A 181 -26.94 9.39 7.93
N ALA A 182 -26.37 8.30 7.41
CA ALA A 182 -25.38 8.35 6.34
C ALA A 182 -25.97 8.85 5.02
N ALA A 183 -27.21 8.48 4.71
CA ALA A 183 -27.91 8.96 3.52
C ALA A 183 -28.17 10.48 3.55
N LEU A 184 -28.23 11.07 4.74
CA LEU A 184 -28.41 12.51 4.96
C LEU A 184 -27.08 13.28 5.03
N ALA A 185 -25.95 12.60 5.12
CA ALA A 185 -24.65 13.23 5.23
C ALA A 185 -24.36 14.09 3.98
N PRO A 186 -23.91 15.35 4.15
CA PRO A 186 -23.62 16.21 3.01
C PRO A 186 -22.48 15.62 2.19
N ARG A 187 -22.61 15.68 0.86
CA ARG A 187 -21.48 15.41 -0.03
C ARG A 187 -20.50 16.56 0.09
N ILE A 188 -19.40 16.31 0.78
CA ILE A 188 -18.33 17.28 1.01
C ILE A 188 -17.31 17.35 -0.13
N LEU A 189 -17.40 16.43 -1.10
CA LEU A 189 -16.45 16.28 -2.20
C LEU A 189 -17.17 16.41 -3.54
N ALA A 190 -16.59 17.20 -4.43
CA ALA A 190 -17.06 17.28 -5.79
C ALA A 190 -16.78 15.96 -6.51
N ALA A 191 -17.80 15.41 -7.17
CA ALA A 191 -17.58 14.28 -8.06
C ALA A 191 -16.68 14.73 -9.22
N THR A 192 -15.61 13.98 -9.48
CA THR A 192 -14.85 14.15 -10.71
C THR A 192 -15.58 13.43 -11.85
N ASN A 193 -15.47 13.95 -13.07
CA ASN A 193 -15.97 13.27 -14.27
C ASN A 193 -15.00 12.17 -14.75
N GLY A 194 -14.35 11.49 -13.80
CA GLY A 194 -13.28 10.51 -14.01
C GLY A 194 -11.87 11.12 -14.00
N HIS A 195 -10.89 10.29 -13.63
CA HIS A 195 -9.49 10.72 -13.42
C HIS A 195 -8.85 11.33 -14.68
N HIS A 196 -9.19 10.86 -15.88
CA HIS A 196 -8.70 11.47 -17.12
C HIS A 196 -9.22 12.90 -17.32
N ARG A 197 -10.50 13.15 -16.99
CA ARG A 197 -11.08 14.48 -17.12
C ARG A 197 -10.50 15.43 -16.08
N ASP A 198 -10.37 14.95 -14.85
CA ASP A 198 -9.74 15.68 -13.74
C ASP A 198 -8.34 16.17 -14.11
N TRP A 199 -7.52 15.29 -14.71
CA TRP A 199 -6.21 15.66 -15.23
C TRP A 199 -6.28 16.68 -16.38
N VAL A 200 -7.17 16.49 -17.36
CA VAL A 200 -7.34 17.41 -18.50
C VAL A 200 -7.75 18.81 -18.03
N ASP A 201 -8.62 18.90 -17.04
CA ASP A 201 -9.12 20.17 -16.53
C ASP A 201 -8.02 20.89 -15.73
N ALA A 202 -7.23 20.17 -14.93
CA ALA A 202 -6.07 20.70 -14.22
C ALA A 202 -5.01 21.28 -15.17
N ILE A 203 -4.61 20.55 -16.22
CA ILE A 203 -3.57 21.05 -17.16
C ILE A 203 -4.03 22.22 -18.03
N LYS A 204 -5.35 22.47 -18.10
CA LYS A 204 -5.94 23.62 -18.80
C LYS A 204 -6.10 24.86 -17.93
N GLY A 205 -5.58 24.84 -16.70
CA GLY A 205 -5.65 25.96 -15.75
C GLY A 205 -6.85 25.90 -14.81
N GLY A 206 -7.51 24.75 -14.69
CA GLY A 206 -8.47 24.48 -13.63
C GLY A 206 -7.80 24.25 -12.26
N PRO A 207 -8.57 23.84 -11.24
CA PRO A 207 -8.03 23.41 -9.97
C PRO A 207 -7.03 22.26 -10.11
N ALA A 208 -6.20 22.05 -9.08
CA ALA A 208 -5.32 20.90 -9.03
C ALA A 208 -6.12 19.58 -9.11
N ALA A 209 -5.57 18.59 -9.80
CA ALA A 209 -6.17 17.26 -9.88
C ALA A 209 -6.25 16.62 -8.49
N SER A 210 -7.29 15.80 -8.28
CA SER A 210 -7.56 15.10 -7.01
C SER A 210 -6.42 14.19 -6.55
N SER A 211 -5.64 13.63 -7.49
CA SER A 211 -4.46 12.81 -7.22
C SER A 211 -3.19 13.53 -7.68
N HIS A 212 -2.88 14.65 -7.04
CA HIS A 212 -1.68 15.45 -7.32
C HIS A 212 -0.40 14.79 -6.74
N PHE A 213 0.77 15.23 -7.22
CA PHE A 213 2.06 14.62 -6.86
C PHE A 213 2.36 14.60 -5.36
N GLU A 214 2.02 15.66 -4.62
CA GLU A 214 2.24 15.69 -3.17
C GLU A 214 1.43 14.61 -2.44
N TYR A 215 0.14 14.44 -2.77
CA TYR A 215 -0.67 13.35 -2.22
C TYR A 215 -0.15 11.97 -2.66
N GLY A 216 0.16 11.82 -3.95
CA GLY A 216 0.69 10.56 -4.48
C GLY A 216 2.03 10.17 -3.85
N ALA A 217 2.93 11.14 -3.62
CA ALA A 217 4.20 10.94 -2.93
C ALA A 217 3.99 10.53 -1.47
N HIS A 218 3.08 11.20 -0.76
CA HIS A 218 2.73 10.87 0.62
C HIS A 218 2.20 9.45 0.79
N LEU A 219 1.23 9.05 -0.05
CA LEU A 219 0.70 7.69 -0.05
C LEU A 219 1.79 6.66 -0.41
N THR A 220 2.65 7.00 -1.38
CA THR A 220 3.78 6.14 -1.77
C THR A 220 4.79 5.98 -0.64
N GLU A 221 5.08 7.04 0.12
CA GLU A 221 5.96 6.97 1.29
C GLU A 221 5.40 5.98 2.32
N ILE A 222 4.11 6.08 2.64
CA ILE A 222 3.45 5.17 3.60
C ILE A 222 3.58 3.69 3.16
N THR A 223 3.38 3.38 1.88
CA THR A 223 3.49 2.00 1.39
C THR A 223 4.93 1.52 1.39
N LEU A 224 5.88 2.35 0.94
CA LEU A 224 7.30 2.03 0.90
C LEU A 224 7.90 1.85 2.30
N LEU A 225 7.38 2.50 3.33
CA LEU A 225 7.76 2.25 4.72
C LEU A 225 7.44 0.81 5.15
N GLY A 226 6.33 0.25 4.66
CA GLY A 226 6.03 -1.16 4.86
C GLY A 226 7.06 -2.07 4.18
N VAL A 227 7.37 -1.77 2.91
CA VAL A 227 8.41 -2.49 2.14
C VAL A 227 9.77 -2.43 2.84
N LEU A 228 10.14 -1.26 3.37
CA LEU A 228 11.37 -1.07 4.13
C LEU A 228 11.41 -1.96 5.37
N SER A 229 10.30 -2.06 6.11
CA SER A 229 10.19 -2.97 7.26
C SER A 229 10.44 -4.42 6.85
N LEU A 230 9.82 -4.90 5.75
CA LEU A 230 10.04 -6.25 5.22
C LEU A 230 11.51 -6.49 4.83
N ARG A 231 12.14 -5.55 4.12
CA ARG A 231 13.55 -5.66 3.70
C ARG A 231 14.54 -5.62 4.87
N LEU A 232 14.13 -5.04 5.99
CA LEU A 232 14.85 -5.07 7.26
C LEU A 232 14.55 -6.31 8.12
N GLY A 233 13.91 -7.34 7.55
CA GLY A 233 13.56 -8.58 8.27
C GLY A 233 12.36 -8.43 9.21
N GLY A 234 11.47 -7.49 8.91
CA GLY A 234 10.28 -7.18 9.70
C GLY A 234 10.56 -6.38 10.97
N LYS A 235 11.60 -5.53 10.94
CA LYS A 235 11.87 -4.60 12.04
C LYS A 235 10.79 -3.53 12.11
N LYS A 236 10.39 -3.19 13.34
CA LYS A 236 9.57 -2.01 13.60
C LYS A 236 10.41 -0.76 13.35
N ILE A 237 9.89 0.15 12.54
CA ILE A 237 10.53 1.41 12.18
C ILE A 237 9.82 2.53 12.93
N HIS A 238 10.58 3.37 13.62
CA HIS A 238 10.15 4.70 14.03
C HIS A 238 10.57 5.69 12.95
N TRP A 239 9.61 6.40 12.36
CA TRP A 239 9.85 7.16 11.14
C TRP A 239 9.94 8.67 11.40
N ASP A 240 11.03 9.27 10.93
CA ASP A 240 11.22 10.73 10.84
C ASP A 240 10.99 11.16 9.39
N ALA A 241 9.73 11.49 9.06
CA ALA A 241 9.34 11.89 7.72
C ALA A 241 10.02 13.20 7.27
N ALA A 242 10.24 14.15 8.18
CA ALA A 242 10.86 15.43 7.84
C ALA A 242 12.30 15.26 7.34
N ASN A 243 13.02 14.26 7.86
CA ASN A 243 14.39 13.96 7.47
C ASN A 243 14.52 12.72 6.56
N MET A 244 13.41 12.02 6.28
CA MET A 244 13.36 10.74 5.56
C MET A 244 14.28 9.69 6.19
N LYS A 245 14.15 9.46 7.51
CA LYS A 245 15.02 8.55 8.27
C LYS A 245 14.28 7.57 9.16
N ALA A 246 14.77 6.34 9.16
CA ALA A 246 14.44 5.34 10.18
C ALA A 246 15.28 5.60 11.44
N ILE A 247 14.63 6.01 12.52
CA ILE A 247 15.30 6.40 13.76
C ILE A 247 15.99 5.18 14.39
N GLY A 248 17.31 5.27 14.54
CA GLY A 248 18.12 4.23 15.20
C GLY A 248 18.38 2.98 14.36
N ILE A 249 18.09 3.00 13.05
CA ILE A 249 18.30 1.87 12.13
C ILE A 249 19.16 2.33 10.94
N PRO A 250 20.47 2.57 11.12
CA PRO A 250 21.33 3.07 10.04
C PRO A 250 21.45 2.10 8.85
N GLU A 251 21.23 0.80 9.07
CA GLU A 251 21.16 -0.19 7.98
C GLU A 251 19.95 -0.01 7.06
N ALA A 252 18.99 0.87 7.40
CA ALA A 252 17.87 1.24 6.53
C ALA A 252 18.29 2.23 5.42
N ASP A 253 19.29 3.06 5.66
CA ASP A 253 19.70 4.15 4.76
C ASP A 253 20.01 3.66 3.33
N PRO A 254 20.72 2.53 3.12
CA PRO A 254 20.97 2.00 1.78
C PRO A 254 19.70 1.56 1.03
N PHE A 255 18.61 1.24 1.74
CA PHE A 255 17.33 0.87 1.11
C PHE A 255 16.46 2.10 0.81
N ILE A 256 16.63 3.18 1.57
CA ILE A 256 15.95 4.47 1.33
C ILE A 256 16.60 5.19 0.15
N ARG A 257 17.93 5.10 0.02
CA ARG A 257 18.71 5.67 -1.07
C ARG A 257 19.58 4.60 -1.69
N GLU A 258 18.96 3.82 -2.57
CA GLU A 258 19.66 2.73 -3.23
C GLU A 258 20.70 3.23 -4.24
N PRO A 259 21.85 2.54 -4.34
CA PRO A 259 22.82 2.85 -5.38
C PRO A 259 22.20 2.55 -6.76
N VAL A 260 22.45 3.45 -7.69
CA VAL A 260 22.09 3.31 -9.09
C VAL A 260 23.35 3.15 -9.93
N ARG A 261 23.25 2.48 -11.08
CA ARG A 261 24.37 2.37 -12.02
C ARG A 261 24.74 3.73 -12.62
N ASP A 262 25.98 3.84 -13.07
CA ASP A 262 26.46 5.01 -13.79
C ASP A 262 25.54 5.36 -14.98
N GLY A 263 25.17 6.64 -15.09
CA GLY A 263 24.29 7.17 -16.14
C GLY A 263 22.79 7.09 -15.83
N TRP A 264 22.41 6.56 -14.65
CA TRP A 264 21.03 6.47 -14.18
C TRP A 264 20.76 7.29 -12.92
N GLU A 265 21.70 8.16 -12.55
CA GLU A 265 21.55 9.10 -11.45
C GLU A 265 20.41 10.07 -11.73
N MET A 266 19.46 10.18 -10.80
CA MET A 266 18.45 11.24 -10.84
C MET A 266 19.04 12.50 -10.18
N SER A 267 18.98 13.62 -10.90
CA SER A 267 19.47 14.94 -10.46
C SER A 267 18.50 15.64 -9.50
#